data_AF-A0A2K3IYL3-F1
#
_entry.id   AF-A0A2K3IYL3-F1
#
_cell.length_a   1.000
_cell.length_b   1.000
_cell.length_c   1.000
_cell.angle_alpha   90.00
_cell.angle_beta   90.00
_cell.angle_gamma   90.00
#
_symmetry.space_group_name_H-M   'P 1'
#
loop_
_entity.id
_entity.type
_entity.pdbx_description
1 polymer ?
#
loop_
_entity_poly.entity_id
_entity_poly.type
_entity_poly.pdbx_seq_one_letter_code
_entity_poly.pdbx_strand_id
1 'polypeptide(L)'
;AIKEVKEYKNVYNLRDIIDAVNRSKSNARWNVIASLESLDSVGVFSDNGTQTTDIIKKGKCALINMKGVPPDVQEVVVARLTKELFDDRKAGKIPPFLMIVEEAHNYCPEKGVGRSVSSSILRTVASEGRKFGMGLCIVSQRPAKVDKNIISQCNTNIILKVTNPNDLKAIIQSVEGLTNQTYHEIQRLPIGVALISGAGLQMPVMTEIRTRETSHGGKSVDISEKGEEVYKEPVVPQAPPSPPRINAPPKPKEPSNATEKAIIVTRVANRLGWIDTTNSDEAIKTLTKEAEKMNENVYKYLESISKLGINFCHEENPKCISCPMNKGCKYRLSSRNQKKGFFSK
;
A
#
# COMPACT_ATOMS: atom_id res chain seq x y z
N ALA A 1 5.55 15.24 -38.47
CA ALA A 1 5.17 14.51 -37.24
C ALA A 1 3.64 14.31 -37.16
N ILE A 2 2.89 14.83 -36.18
CA ILE A 2 1.48 14.39 -35.97
C ILE A 2 0.57 14.63 -37.18
N LYS A 3 0.64 15.80 -37.84
CA LYS A 3 -0.16 16.07 -39.05
C LYS A 3 0.16 15.09 -40.18
N GLU A 4 1.45 14.91 -40.44
CA GLU A 4 1.98 13.96 -41.43
C GLU A 4 1.50 12.53 -41.13
N VAL A 5 1.61 12.04 -39.90
CA VAL A 5 1.15 10.68 -39.56
C VAL A 5 -0.36 10.53 -39.79
N LYS A 6 -1.14 11.56 -39.48
CA LYS A 6 -2.61 11.57 -39.72
C LYS A 6 -2.99 11.56 -41.21
N GLU A 7 -2.11 11.99 -42.11
CA GLU A 7 -2.39 11.96 -43.56
C GLU A 7 -2.30 10.53 -44.12
N TYR A 8 -1.47 9.66 -43.53
CA TYR A 8 -1.23 8.32 -44.04
C TYR A 8 -1.80 7.19 -43.17
N LYS A 9 -2.14 7.47 -41.91
CA LYS A 9 -2.69 6.48 -40.96
C LYS A 9 -3.90 7.02 -40.20
N ASN A 10 -4.99 6.25 -40.21
CA ASN A 10 -6.18 6.50 -39.39
C ASN A 10 -5.97 6.16 -37.91
N VAL A 11 -5.13 5.15 -37.63
CA VAL A 11 -4.73 4.74 -36.27
C VAL A 11 -3.21 4.76 -36.24
N TYR A 12 -2.64 5.47 -35.27
CA TYR A 12 -1.20 5.59 -35.10
C TYR A 12 -0.83 5.61 -33.62
N ASN A 13 0.39 5.19 -33.31
CA ASN A 13 0.90 5.10 -31.94
C ASN A 13 2.11 6.01 -31.69
N LEU A 14 2.64 5.95 -30.47
CA LEU A 14 3.81 6.76 -30.10
C LEU A 14 5.03 6.45 -30.98
N ARG A 15 5.22 5.19 -31.39
CA ARG A 15 6.32 4.78 -32.28
C ARG A 15 6.19 5.38 -33.66
N ASP A 16 4.98 5.42 -34.22
CA ASP A 16 4.72 6.12 -35.49
C ASP A 16 5.08 7.61 -35.42
N ILE A 17 4.80 8.25 -34.27
CA ILE A 17 5.16 9.65 -34.04
C ILE A 17 6.67 9.79 -33.89
N ILE A 18 7.33 8.91 -33.15
CA ILE A 18 8.79 8.87 -32.98
C ILE A 18 9.47 8.77 -34.35
N ASP A 19 9.02 7.83 -35.20
CA ASP A 19 9.55 7.65 -36.55
C ASP A 19 9.37 8.91 -37.42
N ALA A 20 8.21 9.55 -37.35
CA ALA A 20 7.96 10.80 -38.07
C ALA A 20 8.79 11.98 -37.53
N VAL A 21 9.04 12.04 -36.22
CA VAL A 21 9.92 13.05 -35.61
C VAL A 21 11.38 12.78 -35.99
N ASN A 22 11.78 11.52 -36.09
CA ASN A 22 13.15 11.13 -36.46
C ASN A 22 13.51 11.59 -37.88
N ARG A 23 12.54 11.66 -38.80
CA ARG A 23 12.71 12.20 -40.16
C ARG A 23 12.88 13.72 -40.22
N SER A 24 12.63 14.43 -39.13
CA SER A 24 12.84 15.89 -39.06
C SER A 24 14.32 16.24 -39.10
N LYS A 25 14.66 17.35 -39.76
CA LYS A 25 16.05 17.86 -39.84
C LYS A 25 16.49 18.68 -38.61
N SER A 26 15.57 18.98 -37.68
CA SER A 26 15.88 19.82 -36.51
C SER A 26 16.63 19.04 -35.43
N ASN A 27 17.68 19.63 -34.85
CA ASN A 27 18.40 19.04 -33.71
C ASN A 27 17.54 18.87 -32.45
N ALA A 28 16.43 19.61 -32.32
CA ALA A 28 15.48 19.44 -31.23
C ALA A 28 14.77 18.07 -31.26
N ARG A 29 14.84 17.34 -32.37
CA ARG A 29 14.21 16.01 -32.53
C ARG A 29 14.67 15.03 -31.46
N TRP A 30 15.95 15.07 -31.05
CA TRP A 30 16.50 14.12 -30.08
C TRP A 30 15.85 14.23 -28.70
N ASN A 31 15.63 15.45 -28.21
CA ASN A 31 14.97 15.68 -26.93
C ASN A 31 13.50 15.23 -26.95
N VAL A 32 12.83 15.47 -28.08
CA VAL A 32 11.43 15.04 -28.28
C VAL A 32 11.34 13.52 -28.36
N ILE A 33 12.24 12.86 -29.10
CA ILE A 33 12.30 11.40 -29.21
C ILE A 33 12.52 10.78 -27.83
N ALA A 34 13.51 11.25 -27.06
CA ALA A 34 13.78 10.73 -25.73
C ALA A 34 12.57 10.84 -24.79
N SER A 35 11.81 11.94 -24.91
CA SER A 35 10.58 12.14 -24.13
C SER A 35 9.45 11.20 -24.58
N LEU A 36 9.30 10.98 -25.89
CA LEU A 36 8.29 10.06 -26.43
C LEU A 36 8.63 8.59 -26.13
N GLU A 37 9.90 8.21 -26.16
CA GLU A 37 10.37 6.88 -25.77
C GLU A 37 10.14 6.62 -24.27
N SER A 38 10.43 7.61 -23.44
CA SER A 38 10.10 7.56 -22.01
C SER A 38 8.59 7.34 -21.81
N LEU A 39 7.74 8.08 -22.54
CA LEU A 39 6.28 7.91 -22.49
C LEU A 39 5.81 6.52 -22.99
N ASP A 40 6.40 5.99 -24.06
CA ASP A 40 6.09 4.66 -24.59
C ASP A 40 6.45 3.58 -23.56
N SER A 41 7.57 3.76 -22.85
CA SER A 41 8.05 2.81 -21.82
C SER A 41 7.11 2.69 -20.61
N VAL A 42 6.26 3.69 -20.35
CA VAL A 42 5.26 3.64 -19.27
C VAL A 42 4.19 2.57 -19.55
N GLY A 43 4.00 2.17 -20.82
CA GLY A 43 3.07 1.11 -21.21
C GLY A 43 1.59 1.46 -21.06
N VAL A 44 1.27 2.74 -20.87
CA VAL A 44 -0.11 3.25 -20.73
C VAL A 44 -0.81 3.38 -22.09
N PHE A 45 -0.05 3.69 -23.14
CA PHE A 45 -0.58 3.89 -24.49
C PHE A 45 -0.37 2.63 -25.32
N SER A 46 -1.43 2.10 -25.92
CA SER A 46 -1.37 0.92 -26.79
C SER A 46 -2.37 1.03 -27.94
N ASP A 47 -2.10 0.27 -29.00
CA ASP A 47 -2.95 0.21 -30.21
C ASP A 47 -4.34 -0.38 -29.89
N ASN A 48 -4.40 -1.29 -28.91
CA ASN A 48 -5.60 -1.97 -28.45
C ASN A 48 -5.94 -1.53 -27.02
N GLY A 49 -6.44 -0.30 -26.89
CA GLY A 49 -6.90 0.24 -25.61
C GLY A 49 -8.05 -0.57 -24.99
N THR A 50 -8.13 -0.59 -23.67
CA THR A 50 -9.27 -1.18 -22.96
C THR A 50 -10.52 -0.34 -23.20
N GLN A 51 -11.62 -0.96 -23.64
CA GLN A 51 -12.87 -0.26 -23.90
C GLN A 51 -13.55 0.18 -22.59
N THR A 52 -14.29 1.28 -22.65
CA THR A 52 -15.06 1.80 -21.49
C THR A 52 -16.09 0.78 -20.97
N THR A 53 -16.67 -0.02 -21.86
CA THR A 53 -17.58 -1.13 -21.54
C THR A 53 -16.90 -2.28 -20.80
N ASP A 54 -15.58 -2.43 -20.94
CA ASP A 54 -14.81 -3.42 -20.21
C ASP A 54 -14.45 -2.95 -18.79
N ILE A 55 -14.24 -1.65 -18.64
CA ILE A 55 -13.98 -1.00 -17.36
C ILE A 55 -15.26 -0.94 -16.53
N ILE A 56 -16.38 -0.50 -17.11
CA ILE A 56 -17.62 -0.24 -16.38
C ILE A 56 -18.62 -1.38 -16.59
N LYS A 57 -18.72 -2.24 -15.57
CA LYS A 57 -19.66 -3.38 -15.53
C LYS A 57 -20.53 -3.31 -14.27
N LYS A 58 -21.82 -3.61 -14.43
CA LYS A 58 -22.79 -3.60 -13.31
C LYS A 58 -22.34 -4.57 -12.21
N GLY A 59 -22.34 -4.10 -10.96
CA GLY A 59 -21.96 -4.90 -9.79
C GLY A 59 -20.46 -5.25 -9.70
N LYS A 60 -19.61 -4.58 -10.50
CA LYS A 60 -18.15 -4.74 -10.46
C LYS A 60 -17.49 -3.44 -10.02
N CYS A 61 -16.31 -3.58 -9.42
CA CYS A 61 -15.42 -2.47 -9.09
C CYS A 61 -14.19 -2.57 -9.99
N ALA A 62 -13.92 -1.53 -10.76
CA ALA A 62 -12.70 -1.43 -11.56
C ALA A 62 -11.67 -0.60 -10.79
N LEU A 63 -10.48 -1.17 -10.58
CA LEU A 63 -9.36 -0.49 -9.95
C LEU A 63 -8.31 -0.14 -11.00
N ILE A 64 -8.03 1.14 -11.15
CA ILE A 64 -7.02 1.63 -12.09
C ILE A 64 -5.75 1.92 -11.32
N ASN A 65 -4.79 1.01 -11.42
CA ASN A 65 -3.53 1.12 -10.71
C ASN A 65 -2.54 1.95 -11.52
N MET A 66 -2.19 3.13 -11.01
CA MET A 66 -1.20 4.03 -11.60
C MET A 66 0.13 4.05 -10.82
N LYS A 67 0.40 3.03 -10.00
CA LYS A 67 1.66 2.92 -9.26
C LYS A 67 2.84 2.88 -10.22
N GLY A 68 3.81 3.77 -10.04
CA GLY A 68 5.00 3.87 -10.88
C GLY A 68 4.82 4.73 -12.13
N VAL A 69 3.60 5.22 -12.40
CA VAL A 69 3.34 6.17 -13.49
C VAL A 69 3.76 7.57 -13.04
N PRO A 70 4.50 8.36 -13.84
CA PRO A 70 4.84 9.74 -13.51
C PRO A 70 3.60 10.63 -13.29
N PRO A 71 3.60 11.58 -12.35
CA PRO A 71 2.41 12.38 -12.01
C PRO A 71 1.78 13.13 -13.20
N ASP A 72 2.60 13.71 -14.07
CA ASP A 72 2.18 14.39 -15.30
C ASP A 72 1.42 13.44 -16.25
N VAL A 73 1.86 12.19 -16.36
CA VAL A 73 1.16 11.16 -17.13
C VAL A 73 -0.14 10.74 -16.43
N GLN A 74 -0.14 10.59 -15.11
CA GLN A 74 -1.36 10.26 -14.34
C GLN A 74 -2.46 11.30 -14.59
N GLU A 75 -2.11 12.59 -14.59
CA GLU A 75 -3.07 13.67 -14.88
C GLU A 75 -3.71 13.53 -16.26
N VAL A 76 -2.92 13.21 -17.28
CA VAL A 76 -3.41 12.99 -18.65
C VAL A 76 -4.32 11.78 -18.71
N VAL A 77 -3.95 10.68 -18.03
CA VAL A 77 -4.77 9.46 -17.96
C VAL A 77 -6.11 9.75 -17.30
N VAL A 78 -6.12 10.41 -16.13
CA VAL A 78 -7.35 10.78 -15.43
C VAL A 78 -8.20 11.70 -16.30
N ALA A 79 -7.62 12.71 -16.94
CA ALA A 79 -8.35 13.62 -17.81
C ALA A 79 -9.01 12.88 -18.99
N ARG A 80 -8.25 12.03 -19.69
CA ARG A 80 -8.72 11.30 -20.86
C ARG A 80 -9.79 10.28 -20.50
N LEU A 81 -9.54 9.48 -19.48
CA LEU A 81 -10.48 8.45 -19.03
C LEU A 81 -11.79 9.07 -18.53
N THR A 82 -11.71 10.12 -17.70
CA THR A 82 -12.92 10.82 -17.21
C THR A 82 -13.75 11.33 -18.37
N LYS A 83 -13.09 11.90 -19.39
CA LYS A 83 -13.76 12.42 -20.59
C LYS A 83 -14.46 11.32 -21.39
N GLU A 84 -13.77 10.23 -21.69
CA GLU A 84 -14.33 9.10 -22.44
C GLU A 84 -15.50 8.45 -21.69
N LEU A 85 -15.34 8.17 -20.39
CA LEU A 85 -16.39 7.60 -19.56
C LEU A 85 -17.61 8.53 -19.49
N PHE A 86 -17.40 9.84 -19.37
CA PHE A 86 -18.50 10.80 -19.35
C PHE A 86 -19.25 10.86 -20.69
N ASP A 87 -18.52 10.86 -21.80
CA ASP A 87 -19.12 10.90 -23.14
C ASP A 87 -19.88 9.60 -23.47
N ASP A 88 -19.31 8.43 -23.16
CA ASP A 88 -19.98 7.14 -23.34
C ASP A 88 -21.18 6.97 -22.40
N ARG A 89 -21.11 7.54 -21.19
CA ARG A 89 -22.26 7.57 -20.29
C ARG A 89 -23.38 8.44 -20.87
N LYS A 90 -23.08 9.63 -21.39
CA LYS A 90 -24.07 10.50 -22.06
C LYS A 90 -24.70 9.82 -23.28
N ALA A 91 -23.91 9.04 -24.03
CA ALA A 91 -24.38 8.26 -25.16
C ALA A 91 -25.17 6.99 -24.77
N GLY A 92 -25.27 6.66 -23.48
CA GLY A 92 -25.99 5.48 -22.99
C GLY A 92 -25.28 4.14 -23.26
N LYS A 93 -23.98 4.16 -23.60
CA LYS A 93 -23.20 2.95 -23.90
C LYS A 93 -22.77 2.17 -22.67
N ILE A 94 -22.63 2.85 -21.54
CA ILE A 94 -22.21 2.27 -20.26
C ILE A 94 -23.26 2.54 -19.17
N PRO A 95 -23.40 1.64 -18.17
CA PRO A 95 -24.38 1.83 -17.10
C PRO A 95 -23.97 2.97 -16.15
N PRO A 96 -24.89 3.47 -15.30
CA PRO A 96 -24.55 4.40 -14.22
C PRO A 96 -23.47 3.84 -13.29
N PHE A 97 -22.54 4.70 -12.84
CA PHE A 97 -21.43 4.31 -12.00
C PHE A 97 -20.96 5.47 -11.11
N LEU A 98 -20.15 5.15 -10.10
CA LEU A 98 -19.46 6.11 -9.24
C LEU A 98 -17.97 6.07 -9.59
N MET A 99 -17.42 7.21 -10.00
CA MET A 99 -15.98 7.39 -10.16
C MET A 99 -15.37 7.88 -8.85
N ILE A 100 -14.35 7.18 -8.36
CA ILE A 100 -13.61 7.56 -7.15
C ILE A 100 -12.22 8.04 -7.58
N VAL A 101 -11.87 9.27 -7.22
CA VAL A 101 -10.55 9.87 -7.46
C VAL A 101 -9.83 10.00 -6.14
N GLU A 102 -8.89 9.10 -5.89
CA GLU A 102 -7.97 9.22 -4.75
C GLU A 102 -6.93 10.31 -4.98
N GLU A 103 -6.38 10.86 -3.89
CA GLU A 103 -5.36 11.92 -3.95
C GLU A 103 -5.80 13.10 -4.82
N ALA A 104 -7.08 13.49 -4.72
CA ALA A 104 -7.74 14.42 -5.64
C ALA A 104 -7.02 15.78 -5.79
N HIS A 105 -6.23 16.20 -4.79
CA HIS A 105 -5.46 17.44 -4.86
C HIS A 105 -4.37 17.43 -5.96
N ASN A 106 -3.98 16.26 -6.47
CA ASN A 106 -3.08 16.14 -7.62
C ASN A 106 -3.82 16.35 -8.95
N TYR A 107 -5.10 15.99 -9.03
CA TYR A 107 -5.86 15.97 -10.29
C TYR A 107 -6.81 17.16 -10.46
N CYS A 108 -7.18 17.80 -9.36
CA CYS A 108 -8.00 19.00 -9.36
C CYS A 108 -7.54 20.01 -8.30
N PRO A 109 -6.31 20.54 -8.42
CA PRO A 109 -5.80 21.52 -7.48
C PRO A 109 -6.60 22.82 -7.50
N GLU A 110 -6.66 23.49 -6.34
CA GLU A 110 -7.22 24.83 -6.20
C GLU A 110 -6.45 25.85 -7.07
N LYS A 111 -7.17 26.86 -7.57
CA LYS A 111 -6.57 27.92 -8.39
C LYS A 111 -5.40 28.57 -7.64
N GLY A 112 -4.23 28.62 -8.27
CA GLY A 112 -3.01 29.21 -7.70
C GLY A 112 -2.12 28.24 -6.91
N VAL A 113 -2.59 27.03 -6.59
CA VAL A 113 -1.76 25.96 -6.02
C VAL A 113 -1.07 25.16 -7.12
N GLY A 114 -1.76 24.96 -8.25
CA GLY A 114 -1.26 24.25 -9.41
C GLY A 114 -2.27 24.30 -10.56
N ARG A 115 -1.91 23.70 -11.68
CA ARG A 115 -2.81 23.50 -12.82
C ARG A 115 -2.71 22.05 -13.23
N SER A 116 -3.84 21.35 -13.24
CA SER A 116 -3.93 20.00 -13.77
C SER A 116 -4.77 19.95 -15.04
N VAL A 117 -4.38 19.07 -15.97
CA VAL A 117 -5.14 18.81 -17.20
C VAL A 117 -6.53 18.25 -16.90
N SER A 118 -6.68 17.47 -15.82
CA SER A 118 -7.95 16.86 -15.43
C SER A 118 -8.92 17.79 -14.73
N SER A 119 -8.50 18.96 -14.23
CA SER A 119 -9.36 19.86 -13.44
C SER A 119 -10.64 20.27 -14.16
N SER A 120 -10.56 20.57 -15.46
CA SER A 120 -11.71 21.06 -16.24
C SER A 120 -12.79 19.99 -16.37
N ILE A 121 -12.41 18.77 -16.76
CA ILE A 121 -13.35 17.68 -16.95
C ILE A 121 -13.93 17.19 -15.62
N LEU A 122 -13.11 17.13 -14.55
CA LEU A 122 -13.59 16.78 -13.22
C LEU A 122 -14.62 17.80 -12.71
N ARG A 123 -14.42 19.10 -12.97
CA ARG A 123 -15.40 20.13 -12.64
C ARG A 123 -16.69 19.98 -13.43
N THR A 124 -16.61 19.67 -14.73
CA THR A 124 -17.80 19.38 -15.55
C THR A 124 -18.55 18.16 -15.03
N VAL A 125 -17.86 17.09 -14.66
CA VAL A 125 -18.51 15.89 -14.08
C VAL A 125 -19.12 16.21 -12.72
N ALA A 126 -18.48 17.02 -11.88
CA ALA A 126 -19.04 17.43 -10.60
C ALA A 126 -20.38 18.18 -10.76
N SER A 127 -20.49 19.07 -11.77
CA SER A 127 -21.71 19.86 -12.02
C SER A 127 -22.78 19.09 -12.80
N GLU A 128 -22.40 18.30 -13.81
CA GLU A 128 -23.35 17.70 -14.76
C GLU A 128 -23.50 16.19 -14.62
N GLY A 129 -22.57 15.51 -13.95
CA GLY A 129 -22.52 14.05 -13.86
C GLY A 129 -23.80 13.43 -13.34
N ARG A 130 -24.45 14.09 -12.36
CA ARG A 130 -25.74 13.67 -11.79
C ARG A 130 -26.84 13.53 -12.84
N LYS A 131 -26.92 14.44 -13.81
CA LYS A 131 -27.93 14.41 -14.89
C LYS A 131 -27.84 13.12 -15.71
N PHE A 132 -26.63 12.59 -15.85
CA PHE A 132 -26.33 11.42 -16.66
C PHE A 132 -26.04 10.18 -15.81
N GLY A 133 -26.24 10.21 -14.48
CA GLY A 133 -25.95 9.07 -13.62
C GLY A 133 -24.46 8.66 -13.58
N MET A 134 -23.56 9.62 -13.77
CA MET A 134 -22.13 9.47 -13.44
C MET A 134 -21.87 10.19 -12.11
N GLY A 135 -21.73 9.43 -11.04
CA GLY A 135 -21.35 9.96 -9.74
C GLY A 135 -19.85 10.25 -9.68
N LEU A 136 -19.47 11.27 -8.91
CA LEU A 136 -18.08 11.59 -8.61
C LEU A 136 -17.88 11.57 -7.09
N CYS A 137 -16.82 10.90 -6.65
CA CYS A 137 -16.32 10.92 -5.29
C CYS A 137 -14.84 11.31 -5.34
N ILE A 138 -14.49 12.36 -4.61
CA ILE A 138 -13.10 12.81 -4.45
C ILE A 138 -12.63 12.45 -3.04
N VAL A 139 -11.41 11.92 -2.95
CA VAL A 139 -10.77 11.57 -1.68
C VAL A 139 -9.46 12.33 -1.59
N SER A 140 -9.25 13.08 -0.50
CA SER A 140 -8.02 13.83 -0.27
C SER A 140 -7.80 14.05 1.22
N GLN A 141 -6.54 13.95 1.62
CA GLN A 141 -6.03 14.33 2.93
C GLN A 141 -5.70 15.84 3.03
N ARG A 142 -5.69 16.57 1.91
CA ARG A 142 -5.43 18.03 1.85
C ARG A 142 -6.58 18.76 1.13
N PRO A 143 -7.77 18.85 1.73
CA PRO A 143 -8.92 19.52 1.10
C PRO A 143 -8.68 20.99 0.78
N ALA A 144 -7.81 21.72 1.50
CA ALA A 144 -7.48 23.11 1.14
C ALA A 144 -6.74 23.23 -0.19
N LYS A 145 -6.13 22.16 -0.69
CA LYS A 145 -5.44 22.12 -1.98
C LYS A 145 -6.34 21.69 -3.13
N VAL A 146 -7.58 21.29 -2.87
CA VAL A 146 -8.52 20.83 -3.90
C VAL A 146 -9.41 22.00 -4.35
N ASP A 147 -9.77 21.99 -5.63
CA ASP A 147 -10.67 22.97 -6.24
C ASP A 147 -11.99 23.12 -5.47
N LYS A 148 -12.21 24.29 -4.89
CA LYS A 148 -13.41 24.59 -4.09
C LYS A 148 -14.70 24.48 -4.88
N ASN A 149 -14.65 24.71 -6.20
CA ASN A 149 -15.82 24.53 -7.06
C ASN A 149 -16.19 23.06 -7.24
N ILE A 150 -15.27 22.12 -6.99
CA ILE A 150 -15.59 20.69 -7.00
C ILE A 150 -16.10 20.27 -5.63
N ILE A 151 -15.45 20.73 -4.55
CA ILE A 151 -15.90 20.43 -3.18
C ILE A 151 -17.34 20.93 -2.97
N SER A 152 -17.66 22.15 -3.40
CA SER A 152 -19.01 22.72 -3.22
C SER A 152 -20.10 21.98 -4.01
N GLN A 153 -19.74 21.20 -5.03
CA GLN A 153 -20.68 20.36 -5.80
C GLN A 153 -20.82 18.96 -5.20
N CYS A 154 -20.02 18.62 -4.19
CA CYS A 154 -20.12 17.35 -3.47
C CYS A 154 -21.26 17.42 -2.45
N ASN A 155 -22.43 16.90 -2.84
CA ASN A 155 -23.64 16.87 -2.00
C ASN A 155 -23.55 15.93 -0.78
N THR A 156 -22.51 15.12 -0.68
CA THR A 156 -22.30 14.19 0.43
C THR A 156 -20.85 14.26 0.85
N ASN A 157 -20.63 14.61 2.11
CA ASN A 157 -19.32 14.84 2.68
C ASN A 157 -19.11 13.86 3.83
N ILE A 158 -18.05 13.07 3.75
CA ILE A 158 -17.62 12.16 4.83
C ILE A 158 -16.30 12.71 5.35
N ILE A 159 -16.36 13.38 6.50
CA ILE A 159 -15.25 14.14 7.06
C ILE A 159 -14.68 13.36 8.23
N LEU A 160 -13.47 12.82 8.06
CA LEU A 160 -12.71 12.19 9.15
C LEU A 160 -11.91 13.23 9.92
N LYS A 161 -11.11 12.78 10.90
CA LYS A 161 -10.23 13.64 11.68
C LYS A 161 -9.31 14.48 10.78
N VAL A 162 -9.45 15.81 10.87
CA VAL A 162 -8.57 16.79 10.22
C VAL A 162 -7.97 17.69 11.27
N THR A 163 -6.64 17.75 11.35
CA THR A 163 -5.92 18.54 12.35
C THR A 163 -5.42 19.88 11.82
N ASN A 164 -5.15 19.98 10.52
CA ASN A 164 -4.62 21.18 9.89
C ASN A 164 -5.70 22.29 9.84
N PRO A 165 -5.45 23.48 10.42
CA PRO A 165 -6.41 24.59 10.43
C PRO A 165 -6.84 25.06 9.03
N ASN A 166 -5.93 25.05 8.05
CA ASN A 166 -6.23 25.50 6.69
C ASN A 166 -7.18 24.52 5.99
N ASP A 167 -6.93 23.23 6.13
CA ASP A 167 -7.78 22.16 5.59
C ASP A 167 -9.16 22.19 6.24
N LEU A 168 -9.21 22.36 7.55
CA LEU A 168 -10.47 22.45 8.29
C LEU A 168 -11.28 23.68 7.91
N LYS A 169 -10.63 24.83 7.75
CA LYS A 169 -11.28 26.06 7.27
C LYS A 169 -11.85 25.88 5.87
N ALA A 170 -11.12 25.21 4.97
CA ALA A 170 -11.60 24.93 3.62
C ALA A 170 -12.85 24.03 3.62
N ILE A 171 -12.89 23.00 4.48
CA ILE A 171 -14.06 22.12 4.65
C ILE A 171 -15.27 22.91 5.15
N ILE A 172 -15.12 23.67 6.25
CA ILE A 172 -16.23 24.43 6.85
C ILE A 172 -16.79 25.48 5.89
N GLN A 173 -15.93 26.10 5.08
CA GLN A 173 -16.37 27.09 4.11
C GLN A 173 -17.06 26.49 2.88
N SER A 174 -16.76 25.23 2.55
CA SER A 174 -17.24 24.60 1.31
C SER A 174 -18.42 23.66 1.52
N VAL A 175 -18.71 23.26 2.78
CA VAL A 175 -19.75 22.29 3.11
C VAL A 175 -20.88 22.98 3.89
N GLU A 176 -22.09 22.91 3.34
CA GLU A 176 -23.29 23.44 3.97
C GLU A 176 -23.60 22.72 5.30
N GLY A 177 -24.11 23.48 6.27
CA GLY A 177 -24.52 22.97 7.57
C GLY A 177 -23.38 22.77 8.59
N LEU A 178 -22.12 23.07 8.24
CA LEU A 178 -21.02 23.07 9.20
C LEU A 178 -20.91 24.43 9.92
N THR A 179 -20.80 24.38 11.24
CA THR A 179 -20.66 25.59 12.08
C THR A 179 -19.25 25.68 12.67
N ASN A 180 -18.92 26.81 13.30
CA ASN A 180 -17.69 26.95 14.07
C ASN A 180 -17.60 25.96 15.25
N GLN A 181 -18.72 25.45 15.75
CA GLN A 181 -18.70 24.40 16.78
C GLN A 181 -18.17 23.08 16.19
N THR A 182 -18.57 22.77 14.96
CA THR A 182 -18.13 21.60 14.21
C THR A 182 -16.63 21.60 13.92
N TYR A 183 -16.00 22.78 13.87
CA TYR A 183 -14.54 22.94 13.77
C TYR A 183 -13.82 22.12 14.84
N HIS A 184 -14.17 22.34 16.10
CA HIS A 184 -13.51 21.70 17.24
C HIS A 184 -13.84 20.22 17.36
N GLU A 185 -15.02 19.82 16.89
CA GLU A 185 -15.45 18.42 16.86
C GLU A 185 -14.61 17.62 15.85
N ILE A 186 -14.46 18.11 14.62
CA ILE A 186 -13.66 17.44 13.57
C ILE A 186 -12.21 17.21 14.02
N GLN A 187 -11.60 18.18 14.70
CA GLN A 187 -10.21 18.05 15.19
C GLN A 187 -10.04 16.94 16.24
N ARG A 188 -11.09 16.68 17.02
CA ARG A 188 -11.08 15.72 18.13
C ARG A 188 -11.65 14.35 17.77
N LEU A 189 -12.08 14.15 16.52
CA LEU A 189 -12.59 12.86 16.07
C LEU A 189 -11.60 11.72 16.35
N PRO A 190 -12.04 10.60 16.94
CA PRO A 190 -11.23 9.41 17.04
C PRO A 190 -11.07 8.74 15.66
N ILE A 191 -10.05 7.89 15.55
CA ILE A 191 -9.82 7.12 14.32
C ILE A 191 -11.01 6.19 14.09
N GLY A 192 -11.52 6.16 12.86
CA GLY A 192 -12.69 5.36 12.50
C GLY A 192 -14.02 6.07 12.73
N VAL A 193 -14.06 7.29 13.25
CA VAL A 193 -15.30 8.09 13.31
C VAL A 193 -15.24 9.21 12.27
N ALA A 194 -16.37 9.44 11.61
CA ALA A 194 -16.55 10.47 10.61
C ALA A 194 -17.78 11.32 10.92
N LEU A 195 -17.70 12.60 10.60
CA LEU A 195 -18.84 13.48 10.49
C LEU A 195 -19.39 13.39 9.06
N ILE A 196 -20.64 12.98 8.91
CA ILE A 196 -21.32 12.89 7.63
C ILE A 196 -22.26 14.07 7.48
N SER A 197 -22.11 14.85 6.41
CA SER A 197 -23.01 15.96 6.05
C SER A 197 -23.56 15.77 4.64
N GLY A 198 -24.78 16.28 4.40
CA GLY A 198 -25.49 16.16 3.13
C GLY A 198 -26.26 14.85 2.99
N ALA A 199 -26.38 14.32 1.76
CA ALA A 199 -27.11 13.07 1.47
C ALA A 199 -28.60 13.05 1.90
N GLY A 200 -29.23 14.23 2.03
CA GLY A 200 -30.61 14.36 2.51
C GLY A 200 -30.76 14.39 4.04
N LEU A 201 -29.64 14.45 4.79
CA LEU A 201 -29.64 14.69 6.23
C LEU A 201 -29.98 16.15 6.53
N GLN A 202 -30.81 16.38 7.55
CA GLN A 202 -31.15 17.73 8.01
C GLN A 202 -30.01 18.40 8.79
N MET A 203 -29.17 17.60 9.43
CA MET A 203 -28.03 18.05 10.21
C MET A 203 -26.88 17.05 10.09
N PRO A 204 -25.62 17.49 10.22
CA PRO A 204 -24.48 16.59 10.23
C PRO A 204 -24.58 15.54 11.33
N VAL A 205 -24.21 14.30 11.03
CA VAL A 205 -24.25 13.17 11.98
C VAL A 205 -22.87 12.57 12.19
N MET A 206 -22.54 12.29 13.44
CA MET A 206 -21.34 11.54 13.79
C MET A 206 -21.60 10.04 13.61
N THR A 207 -20.74 9.38 12.85
CA THR A 207 -20.92 7.96 12.49
C THR A 207 -19.60 7.21 12.68
N GLU A 208 -19.69 6.04 13.30
CA GLU A 208 -18.58 5.10 13.36
C GLU A 208 -18.49 4.30 12.05
N ILE A 209 -17.33 4.37 11.41
CA ILE A 209 -17.03 3.66 10.18
C ILE A 209 -16.52 2.28 10.55
N ARG A 210 -17.27 1.25 10.15
CA ARG A 210 -16.88 -0.15 10.33
C ARG A 210 -15.47 -0.41 9.81
N THR A 211 -14.78 -1.36 10.43
CA THR A 211 -13.50 -1.84 9.90
C THR A 211 -13.69 -2.47 8.51
N ARG A 212 -12.75 -2.19 7.62
CA ARG A 212 -12.73 -2.79 6.28
C ARG A 212 -12.49 -4.30 6.35
N GLU A 213 -13.13 -5.05 5.46
CA GLU A 213 -12.98 -6.52 5.36
C GLU A 213 -11.90 -6.94 4.35
N THR A 214 -11.49 -6.04 3.46
CA THR A 214 -10.48 -6.31 2.43
C THR A 214 -9.05 -6.14 2.98
N SER A 215 -8.03 -6.72 2.35
CA SER A 215 -6.60 -6.52 2.71
C SER A 215 -6.06 -5.17 2.20
N HIS A 216 -5.09 -4.56 2.89
CA HIS A 216 -4.55 -3.24 2.53
C HIS A 216 -3.28 -3.46 1.72
N GLY A 217 -3.24 -2.93 0.50
CA GLY A 217 -2.05 -3.01 -0.34
C GLY A 217 -0.99 -1.95 0.00
N GLY A 218 -1.37 -0.88 0.70
CA GLY A 218 -0.51 0.25 1.04
C GLY A 218 0.17 0.08 2.40
N LYS A 219 1.12 -0.85 2.54
CA LYS A 219 2.05 -0.72 3.67
C LYS A 219 2.92 0.50 3.38
N SER A 220 2.92 1.49 4.28
CA SER A 220 4.04 2.45 4.34
C SER A 220 5.32 1.63 4.34
N VAL A 221 6.30 2.02 3.54
CA VAL A 221 7.62 1.40 3.64
C VAL A 221 8.11 1.71 5.04
N ASP A 222 8.29 0.69 5.87
CA ASP A 222 8.93 0.86 7.17
C ASP A 222 10.37 1.28 6.89
N ILE A 223 10.63 2.59 6.96
CA ILE A 223 11.97 3.17 6.80
C ILE A 223 12.91 2.63 7.92
N SER A 224 12.35 2.03 8.97
CA SER A 224 13.10 1.48 10.09
C SER A 224 13.60 0.04 9.93
N GLU A 225 13.43 -0.63 8.79
CA GLU A 225 14.08 -1.93 8.56
C GLU A 225 14.77 -2.02 7.18
N LYS A 226 16.09 -1.80 7.22
CA LYS A 226 17.14 -2.07 6.21
C LYS A 226 17.37 -1.02 5.12
N GLY A 227 17.98 0.08 5.52
CA GLY A 227 19.19 0.57 4.83
C GLY A 227 20.40 0.25 5.70
N GLU A 228 20.96 -0.96 5.61
CA GLU A 228 22.38 -1.13 5.99
C GLU A 228 23.21 -0.46 4.89
N GLU A 229 23.34 0.86 4.97
CA GLU A 229 24.52 1.50 4.41
C GLU A 229 25.70 0.98 5.23
N VAL A 230 26.44 0.02 4.67
CA VAL A 230 27.75 -0.35 5.17
C VAL A 230 28.63 0.89 4.98
N TYR A 231 28.71 1.72 6.03
CA TYR A 231 29.81 2.67 6.17
C TYR A 231 31.09 1.85 6.17
N LYS A 232 31.76 1.76 5.02
CA LYS A 232 33.14 1.31 4.98
C LYS A 232 33.98 2.47 5.46
N GLU A 233 34.54 2.34 6.65
CA GLU A 233 35.60 3.25 7.10
C GLU A 233 36.66 3.36 5.98
N PRO A 234 37.19 4.56 5.71
CA PRO A 234 38.26 4.72 4.75
C PRO A 234 39.41 3.79 5.16
N VAL A 235 39.83 2.91 4.24
CA VAL A 235 40.97 2.03 4.49
C VAL A 235 42.22 2.91 4.55
N VAL A 236 42.67 3.21 5.76
CA VAL A 236 43.99 3.79 6.00
C VAL A 236 45.00 2.73 5.55
N PRO A 237 45.94 3.05 4.61
CA PRO A 237 46.98 2.11 4.22
C PRO A 237 47.76 1.68 5.47
N GLN A 238 47.65 0.41 5.85
CA GLN A 238 48.41 -0.12 6.97
C GLN A 238 49.88 -0.24 6.57
N ALA A 239 50.77 0.31 7.39
CA ALA A 239 52.20 0.06 7.27
C ALA A 239 52.48 -1.46 7.35
N PRO A 240 53.47 -1.99 6.61
CA PRO A 240 53.76 -3.42 6.61
C PRO A 240 54.06 -3.92 8.02
N PRO A 241 53.55 -5.11 8.40
CA PRO A 241 53.64 -5.62 9.76
C PRO A 241 55.09 -6.03 10.10
N SER A 242 55.48 -5.72 11.34
CA SER A 242 56.69 -6.24 11.98
C SER A 242 56.62 -7.77 12.14
N PRO A 243 57.76 -8.48 12.12
CA PRO A 243 57.77 -9.95 12.15
C PRO A 243 57.17 -10.53 13.45
N PRO A 244 56.58 -11.74 13.40
CA PRO A 244 55.68 -12.23 14.43
C PRO A 244 56.41 -12.58 15.73
N ARG A 245 55.89 -12.08 16.86
CA ARG A 245 56.15 -12.67 18.18
C ARG A 245 55.12 -13.77 18.46
N ILE A 246 55.62 -14.95 18.78
CA ILE A 246 54.83 -16.11 19.20
C ILE A 246 54.24 -15.82 20.59
N ASN A 247 52.91 -15.78 20.70
CA ASN A 247 52.21 -15.80 21.98
C ASN A 247 51.21 -16.97 21.98
N ALA A 248 51.13 -17.63 23.14
CA ALA A 248 50.44 -18.89 23.40
C ALA A 248 48.93 -18.88 23.08
N PRO A 249 48.35 -20.04 22.73
CA PRO A 249 46.94 -20.14 22.32
C PRO A 249 45.97 -19.85 23.47
N PRO A 250 44.85 -19.15 23.20
CA PRO A 250 43.75 -18.98 24.16
C PRO A 250 42.95 -20.28 24.34
N LYS A 251 42.43 -20.48 25.55
CA LYS A 251 41.66 -21.68 25.98
C LYS A 251 40.45 -21.96 25.06
N PRO A 252 40.11 -23.24 24.81
CA PRO A 252 38.98 -23.61 23.94
C PRO A 252 37.64 -23.20 24.57
N LYS A 253 36.72 -22.70 23.75
CA LYS A 253 35.29 -22.65 24.09
C LYS A 253 34.76 -24.08 24.11
N GLU A 254 34.09 -24.46 25.19
CA GLU A 254 33.46 -25.78 25.30
C GLU A 254 32.38 -25.98 24.22
N PRO A 255 32.35 -27.13 23.53
CA PRO A 255 31.26 -27.50 22.64
C PRO A 255 30.05 -27.96 23.47
N SER A 256 28.89 -27.33 23.28
CA SER A 256 27.65 -27.82 23.88
C SER A 256 27.21 -29.11 23.19
N ASN A 257 27.49 -30.26 23.79
CA ASN A 257 26.99 -31.59 23.40
C ASN A 257 25.49 -31.75 23.73
N ALA A 258 24.65 -30.84 23.25
CA ALA A 258 23.21 -30.94 23.45
C ALA A 258 22.64 -32.07 22.55
N THR A 259 22.04 -33.09 23.16
CA THR A 259 21.31 -34.15 22.42
C THR A 259 20.21 -33.56 21.56
N GLU A 260 19.97 -34.14 20.38
CA GLU A 260 18.94 -33.71 19.40
C GLU A 260 17.55 -33.53 20.04
N LYS A 261 17.17 -34.41 20.97
CA LYS A 261 15.93 -34.29 21.74
C LYS A 261 15.84 -33.00 22.55
N ALA A 262 16.93 -32.56 23.16
CA ALA A 262 16.96 -31.35 23.98
C ALA A 262 16.79 -30.09 23.12
N ILE A 263 17.37 -30.09 21.91
CA ILE A 263 17.21 -29.01 20.91
C ILE A 263 15.73 -28.90 20.49
N ILE A 264 15.10 -30.04 20.18
CA ILE A 264 13.70 -30.10 19.77
C ILE A 264 12.78 -29.57 20.88
N VAL A 265 12.97 -30.03 22.12
CA VAL A 265 12.16 -29.61 23.27
C VAL A 265 12.29 -28.11 23.52
N THR A 266 13.53 -27.60 23.47
CA THR A 266 13.83 -26.17 23.66
C THR A 266 13.13 -25.31 22.61
N ARG A 267 13.19 -25.72 21.34
CA ARG A 267 12.49 -25.03 20.24
C ARG A 267 10.98 -25.01 20.45
N VAL A 268 10.39 -26.15 20.81
CA VAL A 268 8.93 -26.25 21.01
C VAL A 268 8.47 -25.36 22.16
N ALA A 269 9.17 -25.40 23.29
CA ALA A 269 8.82 -24.63 24.47
C ALA A 269 8.95 -23.11 24.23
N ASN A 270 10.00 -22.65 23.53
CA ASN A 270 10.13 -21.25 23.11
C ASN A 270 8.98 -20.82 22.17
N ARG A 271 8.59 -21.68 21.21
CA ARG A 271 7.48 -21.38 20.28
C ARG A 271 6.10 -21.36 20.95
N LEU A 272 5.92 -22.13 22.02
CA LEU A 272 4.73 -22.06 22.87
C LEU A 272 4.80 -20.88 23.84
N GLY A 273 5.99 -20.31 24.06
CA GLY A 273 6.21 -19.15 24.90
C GLY A 273 6.33 -19.48 26.38
N TRP A 274 6.74 -20.71 26.70
CA TRP A 274 6.91 -21.22 28.07
C TRP A 274 8.29 -20.91 28.65
N ILE A 275 9.29 -20.72 27.79
CA ILE A 275 10.66 -20.37 28.14
C ILE A 275 11.19 -19.29 27.16
N ASP A 276 12.30 -18.65 27.51
CA ASP A 276 12.98 -17.62 26.70
C ASP A 276 14.51 -17.79 26.75
N THR A 277 14.99 -19.01 26.53
CA THR A 277 16.44 -19.33 26.50
C THR A 277 16.77 -20.17 25.26
N THR A 278 17.95 -19.92 24.70
CA THR A 278 18.52 -20.69 23.60
C THR A 278 19.42 -21.84 24.08
N ASN A 279 19.77 -21.86 25.37
CA ASN A 279 20.56 -22.93 25.97
C ASN A 279 19.68 -24.14 26.28
N SER A 280 19.98 -25.28 25.64
CA SER A 280 19.18 -26.50 25.78
C SER A 280 19.23 -27.09 27.19
N ASP A 281 20.37 -27.00 27.88
CA ASP A 281 20.49 -27.56 29.24
C ASP A 281 19.70 -26.75 30.27
N GLU A 282 19.69 -25.43 30.08
CA GLU A 282 18.89 -24.52 30.91
C GLU A 282 17.38 -24.69 30.65
N ALA A 283 16.99 -24.89 29.39
CA ALA A 283 15.61 -25.16 29.00
C ALA A 283 15.09 -26.46 29.64
N ILE A 284 15.87 -27.54 29.60
CA ILE A 284 15.48 -28.82 30.21
C ILE A 284 15.35 -28.71 31.73
N LYS A 285 16.27 -28.00 32.41
CA LYS A 285 16.17 -27.74 33.86
C LYS A 285 14.87 -26.99 34.20
N THR A 286 14.52 -25.98 33.40
CA THR A 286 13.31 -25.18 33.63
C THR A 286 12.05 -26.01 33.44
N LEU A 287 11.96 -26.76 32.34
CA LEU A 287 10.79 -27.61 32.04
C LEU A 287 10.64 -28.78 33.02
N THR A 288 11.74 -29.30 33.56
CA THR A 288 11.72 -30.34 34.59
C THR A 288 11.07 -29.84 35.87
N LYS A 289 11.46 -28.64 36.34
CA LYS A 289 10.85 -28.02 37.52
C LYS A 289 9.36 -27.76 37.35
N GLU A 290 8.93 -27.39 36.14
CA GLU A 290 7.50 -27.21 35.85
C GLU A 290 6.73 -28.54 35.86
N ALA A 291 7.30 -29.61 35.30
CA ALA A 291 6.68 -30.94 35.36
C ALA A 291 6.51 -31.44 36.82
N GLU A 292 7.52 -31.21 37.66
CA GLU A 292 7.47 -31.54 39.09
C GLU A 292 6.37 -30.75 39.82
N LYS A 293 6.21 -29.45 39.53
CA LYS A 293 5.13 -28.63 40.11
C LYS A 293 3.73 -29.12 39.70
N MET A 294 3.59 -29.64 38.49
CA MET A 294 2.33 -30.20 37.98
C MET A 294 2.10 -31.65 38.45
N ASN A 295 3.01 -32.21 39.26
CA ASN A 295 3.00 -33.61 39.68
C ASN A 295 2.95 -34.61 38.50
N GLU A 296 3.59 -34.25 37.39
CA GLU A 296 3.69 -35.07 36.19
C GLU A 296 5.04 -35.81 36.11
N ASN A 297 5.07 -36.95 35.43
CA ASN A 297 6.31 -37.68 35.20
C ASN A 297 7.19 -36.90 34.21
N VAL A 298 8.34 -36.40 34.70
CA VAL A 298 9.30 -35.58 33.95
C VAL A 298 9.68 -36.19 32.59
N TYR A 299 9.95 -37.50 32.56
CA TYR A 299 10.36 -38.18 31.32
C TYR A 299 9.22 -38.20 30.29
N LYS A 300 8.01 -38.59 30.72
CA LYS A 300 6.83 -38.59 29.84
C LYS A 300 6.47 -37.18 29.37
N TYR A 301 6.63 -36.19 30.24
CA TYR A 301 6.38 -34.78 29.91
C TYR A 301 7.33 -34.29 28.80
N LEU A 302 8.64 -34.42 29.00
CA LEU A 302 9.64 -33.99 28.01
C LEU A 302 9.54 -34.80 26.71
N GLU A 303 9.25 -36.10 26.79
CA GLU A 303 9.03 -36.95 25.62
C GLU A 303 7.77 -36.54 24.84
N SER A 304 6.71 -36.11 25.51
CA SER A 304 5.50 -35.59 24.85
C SER A 304 5.76 -34.30 24.08
N ILE A 305 6.58 -33.40 24.64
CA ILE A 305 7.03 -32.17 23.97
C ILE A 305 7.92 -32.50 22.77
N SER A 306 8.84 -33.47 22.94
CA SER A 306 9.71 -33.93 21.86
C SER A 306 8.89 -34.53 20.69
N LYS A 307 7.91 -35.39 20.99
CA LYS A 307 6.97 -35.94 19.99
C LYS A 307 6.16 -34.86 19.28
N LEU A 308 5.72 -33.83 20.02
CA LEU A 308 5.06 -32.67 19.41
C LEU A 308 6.00 -31.95 18.43
N GLY A 309 7.27 -31.82 18.81
CA GLY A 309 8.34 -31.24 18.01
C GLY A 309 8.61 -32.01 16.72
N ILE A 310 8.70 -33.33 16.82
CA ILE A 310 8.96 -34.23 15.69
C ILE A 310 7.77 -34.30 14.73
N ASN A 311 6.54 -34.35 15.25
CA ASN A 311 5.36 -34.58 14.41
C ASN A 311 4.78 -33.30 13.80
N PHE A 312 4.92 -32.16 14.48
CA PHE A 312 4.21 -30.93 14.12
C PHE A 312 5.07 -29.67 14.14
N CYS A 313 6.07 -29.55 15.02
CA CYS A 313 6.82 -28.30 15.22
C CYS A 313 8.26 -28.36 14.68
N HIS A 314 8.38 -28.67 13.38
CA HIS A 314 9.66 -28.72 12.65
C HIS A 314 10.34 -27.35 12.56
N GLU A 315 11.65 -27.32 12.37
CA GLU A 315 12.45 -26.08 12.29
C GLU A 315 12.00 -25.17 11.16
N GLU A 316 12.02 -25.68 9.93
CA GLU A 316 11.79 -24.89 8.72
C GLU A 316 10.30 -24.81 8.32
N ASN A 317 9.54 -25.91 8.46
CA ASN A 317 8.15 -25.98 7.99
C ASN A 317 7.19 -26.62 9.01
N PRO A 318 6.82 -25.92 10.10
CA PRO A 318 5.96 -26.47 11.13
C PRO A 318 4.50 -26.60 10.67
N LYS A 319 3.89 -27.77 10.95
CA LYS A 319 2.48 -28.10 10.66
C LYS A 319 1.55 -27.51 11.73
N CYS A 320 1.62 -26.20 11.94
CA CYS A 320 0.91 -25.53 13.04
C CYS A 320 -0.62 -25.67 13.01
N ILE A 321 -1.24 -25.89 11.85
CA ILE A 321 -2.70 -26.04 11.73
C ILE A 321 -3.14 -27.37 12.36
N SER A 322 -2.40 -28.44 12.13
CA SER A 322 -2.69 -29.80 12.61
C SER A 322 -2.14 -30.06 14.02
N CYS A 323 -1.40 -29.11 14.60
CA CYS A 323 -0.86 -29.24 15.95
C CYS A 323 -1.99 -29.21 17.00
N PRO A 324 -1.99 -30.10 18.00
CA PRO A 324 -3.01 -30.08 19.07
C PRO A 324 -2.89 -28.81 19.95
N MET A 325 -1.70 -28.24 20.11
CA MET A 325 -1.44 -27.01 20.88
C MET A 325 -1.68 -25.72 20.07
N ASN A 326 -2.42 -25.80 18.95
CA ASN A 326 -2.48 -24.71 17.98
C ASN A 326 -3.25 -23.46 18.43
N LYS A 327 -4.14 -23.54 19.44
CA LYS A 327 -5.00 -22.43 19.84
C LYS A 327 -4.27 -21.39 20.69
N GLY A 328 -3.23 -21.80 21.43
CA GLY A 328 -2.44 -20.94 22.33
C GLY A 328 -0.97 -20.75 21.94
N CYS A 329 -0.52 -21.30 20.81
CA CYS A 329 0.89 -21.24 20.41
C CYS A 329 1.30 -19.83 19.94
N LYS A 330 2.21 -19.17 20.67
CA LYS A 330 2.75 -17.84 20.33
C LYS A 330 3.35 -17.79 18.92
N TYR A 331 4.11 -18.81 18.52
CA TYR A 331 4.69 -18.90 17.17
C TYR A 331 3.63 -18.97 16.07
N ARG A 332 2.52 -19.67 16.27
CA ARG A 332 1.42 -19.71 15.28
C ARG A 332 0.70 -18.37 15.23
N LEU A 333 0.48 -17.72 16.38
CA LEU A 333 -0.16 -16.41 16.46
C LEU A 333 0.69 -15.35 15.74
N SER A 334 2.02 -15.37 15.90
CA SER A 334 2.93 -14.49 15.15
C SER A 334 3.03 -14.86 13.67
N SER A 335 3.04 -16.16 13.33
CA SER A 335 3.08 -16.63 11.94
C SER A 335 1.76 -16.46 11.17
N ARG A 336 0.61 -16.28 11.86
CA ARG A 336 -0.67 -15.93 11.22
C ARG A 336 -0.63 -14.53 10.63
N ASN A 337 0.22 -13.66 11.16
CA ASN A 337 0.55 -12.35 10.60
C ASN A 337 1.58 -12.42 9.44
N GLN A 338 2.04 -13.62 9.09
CA GLN A 338 2.99 -13.87 7.99
C GLN A 338 2.53 -15.01 7.07
N LYS A 339 1.66 -14.75 6.09
CA LYS A 339 1.49 -15.63 4.90
C LYS A 339 1.04 -14.80 3.70
N LYS A 340 1.39 -15.08 2.44
CA LYS A 340 2.40 -15.90 1.73
C LYS A 340 2.32 -15.39 0.27
N GLY A 341 3.45 -15.34 -0.44
CA GLY A 341 3.54 -14.88 -1.84
C GLY A 341 2.78 -15.76 -2.84
N PHE A 342 2.50 -15.21 -4.02
CA PHE A 342 1.42 -15.66 -4.91
C PHE A 342 1.75 -16.88 -5.79
N PHE A 343 2.98 -17.16 -6.24
CA PHE A 343 3.30 -18.39 -7.03
C PHE A 343 4.78 -18.77 -7.04
N SER A 344 5.09 -20.02 -7.44
CA SER A 344 6.42 -20.50 -7.87
C SER A 344 6.44 -20.86 -9.36
N LYS A 345 7.43 -20.31 -10.08
CA LYS A 345 7.90 -20.50 -11.48
C LYS A 345 6.85 -20.60 -12.59
#